data_AF-A0A7S0E8T4-F1
#
_entry.id   AF-A0A7S0E8T4-F1
#
_cell.length_a   1.000
_cell.length_b   1.000
_cell.length_c   1.000
_cell.angle_alpha   90.00
_cell.angle_beta   90.00
_cell.angle_gamma   90.00
#
_symmetry.space_group_name_H-M   'P 1'
#
loop_
_entity.id
_entity.type
_entity.pdbx_description
1 polymer ?
#
loop_
_entity_poly.entity_id
_entity_poly.type
_entity_poly.pdbx_seq_one_letter_code
_entity_poly.pdbx_strand_id
1 'polypeptide(L)'
;HTLKHNVRMGLGLSLSGFFNTGHDVGGFAGPAPEPELFVRWVQNGVFHPRFTIHSWNTSLDGTPDGTCNEPWMFPDVLPMVRAAIQLRYTLMPYLYQLLRRAATEHE
;
A
#
# COMPACT_ATOMS: atom_id res chain seq x y z
N HIS A 1 6.94 -12.88 -2.43
CA HIS A 1 6.78 -11.44 -2.15
C HIS A 1 6.18 -11.20 -0.76
N THR A 2 6.42 -10.03 -0.14
CA THR A 2 6.01 -9.69 1.23
C THR A 2 4.53 -9.33 1.40
N LEU A 3 3.81 -9.06 0.31
CA LEU A 3 2.38 -8.68 0.28
C LEU A 3 1.48 -9.56 1.15
N LYS A 4 1.74 -10.88 1.18
CA LYS A 4 0.97 -11.86 1.96
C LYS A 4 0.93 -11.56 3.47
N HIS A 5 1.87 -10.76 3.98
CA HIS A 5 1.96 -10.42 5.40
C HIS A 5 1.15 -9.17 5.77
N ASN A 6 0.78 -8.33 4.79
CA ASN A 6 0.19 -7.02 5.04
C ASN A 6 -1.05 -7.07 5.94
N VAL A 7 -1.99 -7.96 5.64
CA VAL A 7 -3.24 -8.11 6.39
C VAL A 7 -2.96 -8.53 7.83
N ARG A 8 -2.13 -9.56 8.03
CA ARG A 8 -1.80 -10.07 9.36
C ARG A 8 -1.10 -9.00 10.21
N MET A 9 -0.13 -8.29 9.63
CA MET A 9 0.62 -7.26 10.36
C MET A 9 -0.25 -6.05 10.67
N GLY A 10 -1.07 -5.58 9.72
CA GLY A 10 -1.96 -4.45 9.91
C GLY A 10 -2.98 -4.70 11.03
N LEU A 11 -3.62 -5.88 11.03
CA LEU A 11 -4.54 -6.27 12.09
C LEU A 11 -3.84 -6.38 13.45
N GLY A 12 -2.65 -6.99 13.49
CA GLY A 12 -1.87 -7.10 14.73
C GLY A 12 -1.50 -5.73 15.31
N LEU A 13 -1.08 -4.79 14.48
CA LEU A 13 -0.78 -3.42 14.91
C LEU A 13 -2.04 -2.68 15.39
N SER A 14 -3.17 -2.82 14.69
CA SER A 14 -4.43 -2.21 15.09
C SER A 14 -4.92 -2.71 16.45
N LEU A 15 -4.85 -4.03 16.69
CA LEU A 15 -5.16 -4.63 17.99
C LEU A 15 -4.17 -4.21 19.10
N SER A 16 -3.00 -3.71 18.72
CA SER A 16 -1.99 -3.18 19.64
C SER A 16 -2.11 -1.66 19.85
N GLY A 17 -3.21 -1.03 19.40
CA GLY A 17 -3.47 0.40 19.56
C GLY A 17 -2.83 1.31 18.51
N PHE A 18 -2.21 0.73 17.46
CA PHE A 18 -1.70 1.49 16.32
C PHE A 18 -2.70 1.47 15.18
N PHE A 19 -3.59 2.46 15.14
CA PHE A 19 -4.71 2.47 14.18
C PHE A 19 -4.34 2.99 12.79
N ASN A 20 -3.44 3.97 12.69
CA ASN A 20 -3.02 4.55 11.41
C ASN A 20 -1.89 3.74 10.75
N THR A 21 -2.19 2.52 10.30
CA THR A 21 -1.20 1.57 9.76
C THR A 21 -1.31 1.40 8.25
N GLY A 22 -0.21 0.95 7.64
CA GLY A 22 -0.13 0.64 6.21
C GLY A 22 1.29 0.29 5.80
N HIS A 23 1.40 -0.42 4.68
CA HIS A 23 2.68 -0.93 4.16
C HIS A 23 3.09 -0.14 2.93
N ASP A 24 4.38 -0.15 2.61
CA ASP A 24 4.87 0.50 1.40
C ASP A 24 4.41 -0.29 0.17
N VAL A 25 3.49 0.32 -0.59
CA VAL A 25 2.80 -0.30 -1.72
C VAL A 25 3.78 -0.48 -2.87
N GLY A 26 3.88 -1.72 -3.35
CA GLY A 26 4.88 -2.15 -4.33
C GLY A 26 6.06 -2.88 -3.70
N GLY A 27 6.22 -2.81 -2.38
CA GLY A 27 7.39 -3.34 -1.67
C GLY A 27 8.51 -2.30 -1.58
N PHE A 28 9.20 -2.28 -0.43
CA PHE A 28 10.25 -1.29 -0.17
C PHE A 28 11.59 -1.67 -0.83
N ALA A 29 12.13 -2.85 -0.54
CA ALA A 29 13.45 -3.28 -1.02
C ALA A 29 13.37 -4.53 -1.91
N GLY A 30 14.35 -4.66 -2.81
CA GLY A 30 14.40 -5.70 -3.84
C GLY A 30 14.09 -5.15 -5.24
N PRO A 31 13.98 -6.04 -6.25
CA PRO A 31 13.56 -5.65 -7.58
C PRO A 31 12.16 -5.05 -7.57
N ALA A 32 11.89 -4.12 -8.49
CA ALA A 32 10.54 -3.61 -8.72
C ALA A 32 9.55 -4.77 -8.97
N PRO A 33 8.30 -4.69 -8.48
CA PRO A 33 7.32 -5.73 -8.70
C PRO A 33 6.89 -5.78 -10.17
N GLU A 34 6.60 -6.98 -10.67
CA GLU A 34 5.94 -7.15 -11.98
C GLU A 34 4.56 -6.46 -12.03
N PRO A 35 4.05 -6.09 -13.23
CA PRO A 35 2.80 -5.33 -13.37
C PRO A 35 1.60 -5.92 -12.63
N GLU A 36 1.39 -7.24 -12.72
CA GLU A 36 0.30 -7.91 -12.02
C GLU A 36 0.43 -7.74 -10.50
N LEU A 37 1.63 -7.99 -9.96
CA LEU A 37 1.89 -7.91 -8.54
C LEU A 37 1.73 -6.48 -8.04
N PHE A 38 2.15 -5.48 -8.81
CA PHE A 38 1.93 -4.06 -8.49
C PHE A 38 0.44 -3.73 -8.38
N VAL A 39 -0.39 -4.21 -9.31
CA VAL A 39 -1.86 -4.06 -9.20
C VAL A 39 -2.39 -4.68 -7.91
N ARG A 40 -1.93 -5.88 -7.54
CA ARG A 40 -2.35 -6.54 -6.28
C ARG A 40 -1.93 -5.75 -5.05
N TRP A 41 -0.75 -5.14 -5.07
CA TRP A 41 -0.29 -4.23 -4.02
C TRP A 41 -1.20 -3.03 -3.87
N VAL A 42 -1.55 -2.36 -4.98
CA VAL A 42 -2.45 -1.19 -4.94
C VAL A 42 -3.83 -1.61 -4.45
N GLN A 43 -4.41 -2.67 -5.01
CA GLN A 43 -5.74 -3.18 -4.61
C GLN A 43 -5.82 -3.58 -3.14
N ASN A 44 -4.75 -4.14 -2.56
CA ASN A 44 -4.67 -4.40 -1.13
C ASN A 44 -4.47 -3.11 -0.32
N GLY A 45 -3.57 -2.24 -0.78
CA GLY A 45 -3.15 -1.03 -0.09
C GLY A 45 -4.25 0.01 0.09
N VAL A 46 -5.15 0.15 -0.89
CA VAL A 46 -6.16 1.22 -0.92
C VAL A 46 -7.15 1.17 0.25
N PHE A 47 -7.27 0.04 0.94
CA PHE A 47 -8.12 -0.12 2.11
C PHE A 47 -7.40 0.10 3.45
N HIS A 48 -6.07 0.17 3.48
CA HIS A 48 -5.34 0.45 4.72
C HIS A 48 -5.51 1.92 5.15
N PRO A 49 -5.50 2.23 6.46
CA PRO A 49 -5.54 3.61 6.96
C PRO A 49 -4.46 4.50 6.32
N ARG A 50 -3.20 4.03 6.28
CA ARG A 50 -2.09 4.65 5.55
C ARG A 50 -1.92 3.98 4.17
N PHE A 51 -1.90 4.79 3.11
CA PHE A 51 -1.62 4.34 1.74
C PHE A 51 -0.48 5.18 1.17
N THR A 52 0.66 4.55 0.89
CA THR A 52 1.79 5.18 0.22
C THR A 52 2.39 4.21 -0.78
N ILE A 53 2.74 4.71 -1.96
CA ILE A 53 3.66 4.02 -2.86
C ILE A 53 5.05 4.55 -2.51
N HIS A 54 5.97 3.65 -2.16
CA HIS A 54 7.30 4.00 -1.71
C HIS A 54 8.26 2.83 -1.92
N SER A 55 9.50 3.12 -2.29
CA SER A 55 10.49 2.11 -2.66
C SER A 55 11.93 2.60 -2.54
N TRP A 56 12.81 1.65 -2.29
CA TRP A 56 14.25 1.67 -2.50
C TRP A 56 14.61 0.43 -3.33
N ASN A 57 14.44 0.53 -4.65
CA ASN A 57 14.62 -0.61 -5.54
C ASN A 57 16.11 -0.98 -5.67
N THR A 58 16.37 -2.28 -5.72
CA THR A 58 17.72 -2.84 -5.80
C THR A 58 17.81 -3.95 -6.82
N SER A 59 18.96 -4.03 -7.48
CA SER A 59 19.40 -5.19 -8.26
C SER A 59 19.44 -6.47 -7.40
N LEU A 60 19.58 -7.63 -8.05
CA LEU A 60 19.68 -8.93 -7.36
C LEU A 60 20.87 -9.04 -6.41
N ASP A 61 21.92 -8.25 -6.63
CA ASP A 61 23.10 -8.16 -5.75
C ASP A 61 22.91 -7.18 -4.57
N GLY A 62 21.73 -6.58 -4.44
CA GLY A 62 21.37 -5.64 -3.36
C GLY A 62 21.84 -4.20 -3.58
N THR A 63 22.42 -3.87 -4.74
CA THR A 63 22.81 -2.50 -5.07
C THR A 63 21.62 -1.68 -5.57
N PRO A 64 21.51 -0.37 -5.24
CA PRO A 64 20.43 0.46 -5.76
C PRO A 64 20.41 0.48 -7.29
N ASP A 65 19.26 0.18 -7.90
CA ASP A 65 19.12 0.17 -9.36
C ASP A 65 18.70 1.54 -9.94
N GLY A 66 18.42 2.51 -9.06
CA GLY A 66 18.04 3.88 -9.42
C GLY A 66 16.58 4.04 -9.85
N THR A 67 15.77 2.97 -9.78
CA THR A 67 14.34 3.02 -10.10
C THR A 67 13.48 3.30 -8.87
N CYS A 68 12.25 3.76 -9.10
CA CYS A 68 11.25 3.91 -8.06
C CYS A 68 9.89 3.36 -8.53
N ASN A 69 9.09 2.93 -7.56
CA ASN A 69 7.71 2.55 -7.80
C ASN A 69 6.87 3.82 -7.91
N GLU A 70 6.17 3.97 -9.05
CA GLU A 70 5.28 5.08 -9.30
C GLU A 70 3.90 4.57 -9.71
N PRO A 71 2.81 5.30 -9.41
CA PRO A 71 1.45 4.88 -9.79
C PRO A 71 1.26 4.65 -11.29
N TRP A 72 2.10 5.25 -12.13
CA TRP A 72 2.04 5.21 -13.60
C TRP A 72 3.16 4.39 -14.26
N MET A 73 3.96 3.64 -13.49
CA MET A 73 5.14 2.94 -14.03
C MET A 73 4.82 1.84 -15.05
N PHE A 74 3.57 1.33 -15.09
CA PHE A 74 3.12 0.30 -16.02
C PHE A 74 1.90 0.76 -16.84
N PRO A 75 2.08 1.17 -18.11
CA PRO A 75 0.99 1.67 -18.95
C PRO A 75 -0.17 0.67 -19.11
N ASP A 76 0.13 -0.61 -19.28
CA ASP A 76 -0.87 -1.66 -19.57
C ASP A 76 -1.85 -1.91 -18.41
N VAL A 77 -1.43 -1.63 -17.16
CA VAL A 77 -2.25 -1.83 -15.96
C VAL A 77 -2.66 -0.52 -15.27
N LEU A 78 -2.24 0.62 -15.79
CA LEU A 78 -2.56 1.95 -15.28
C LEU A 78 -4.08 2.16 -15.08
N PRO A 79 -4.99 1.70 -15.96
CA PRO A 79 -6.43 1.84 -15.71
C PRO A 79 -6.89 1.15 -14.41
N MET A 80 -6.32 -0.01 -14.07
CA MET A 80 -6.66 -0.76 -12.85
C MET A 80 -6.11 -0.06 -11.60
N VAL A 81 -4.87 0.43 -11.65
CA VAL A 81 -4.24 1.20 -10.57
C VAL A 81 -5.05 2.48 -10.30
N ARG A 82 -5.41 3.21 -11.36
CA ARG A 82 -6.23 4.42 -11.28
C ARG A 82 -7.59 4.15 -10.66
N ALA A 83 -8.28 3.09 -11.09
CA ALA A 83 -9.60 2.72 -10.56
C ALA A 83 -9.54 2.40 -9.05
N ALA A 84 -8.51 1.67 -8.60
CA ALA A 84 -8.32 1.35 -7.18
C ALA A 84 -8.07 2.62 -6.34
N ILE A 85 -7.23 3.54 -6.83
CA ILE A 85 -6.98 4.83 -6.15
C ILE A 85 -8.25 5.68 -6.11
N GLN A 86 -9.01 5.75 -7.21
CA GLN A 86 -10.30 6.47 -7.24
C GLN A 86 -11.32 5.89 -6.26
N LEU A 87 -11.36 4.56 -6.10
CA LEU A 87 -12.16 3.90 -5.08
C LEU A 87 -11.76 4.38 -3.68
N ARG A 88 -10.45 4.45 -3.37
CA ARG A 88 -9.98 5.00 -2.08
C ARG A 88 -10.48 6.42 -1.86
N TYR A 89 -10.40 7.29 -2.87
CA TYR A 89 -10.88 8.67 -2.76
C TYR A 89 -12.39 8.74 -2.51
N THR A 90 -13.17 7.85 -3.13
CA THR A 90 -14.61 7.70 -2.85
C THR A 90 -14.87 7.28 -1.41
N LEU A 91 -14.04 6.39 -0.86
CA LEU A 91 -14.12 5.91 0.52
C LEU A 91 -13.46 6.85 1.55
N MET A 92 -12.79 7.92 1.13
CA MET A 92 -11.96 8.75 2.01
C MET A 92 -12.74 9.33 3.20
N PRO A 93 -13.98 9.84 3.04
CA PRO A 93 -14.77 10.30 4.18
C PRO A 93 -15.06 9.18 5.20
N TYR A 94 -15.32 7.97 4.72
CA TYR A 94 -15.56 6.80 5.56
C TYR A 94 -14.29 6.36 6.31
N LEU A 95 -13.16 6.23 5.61
CA LEU A 95 -11.87 5.88 6.21
C LEU A 95 -11.42 6.92 7.24
N TYR A 96 -11.63 8.21 6.97
CA TYR A 96 -11.35 9.27 7.92
C TYR A 96 -12.20 9.16 9.19
N GLN A 97 -13.50 8.90 9.05
CA GLN A 97 -14.38 8.73 10.21
C GLN A 97 -14.01 7.50 11.04
N LEU A 98 -13.63 6.38 10.41
CA LEU A 98 -13.12 5.21 11.13
C LEU A 98 -11.85 5.54 11.91
N LEU A 99 -10.87 6.20 11.28
CA LEU A 99 -9.64 6.58 11.96
C LEU A 99 -9.90 7.56 13.11
N ARG A 100 -10.80 8.53 12.93
CA ARG A 100 -11.22 9.45 14.00
C ARG A 100 -11.82 8.67 15.18
N ARG A 101 -12.75 7.74 14.93
CA ARG A 101 -13.35 6.89 15.97
C ARG A 101 -12.28 6.09 16.70
N ALA A 102 -11.39 5.41 15.98
CA ALA A 102 -10.29 4.66 16.59
C ALA A 102 -9.39 5.54 17.48
N ALA A 103 -9.11 6.77 17.04
CA ALA A 103 -8.29 7.72 17.80
C ALA A 103 -8.98 8.31 19.03
N THR A 104 -10.31 8.47 19.03
CA THR A 104 -11.05 9.14 20.13
C THR A 104 -11.83 8.19 21.04
N GLU A 105 -12.28 7.06 20.50
CA GLU A 105 -13.17 6.09 21.14
C GLU A 105 -12.45 4.77 21.44
N HIS A 106 -11.25 4.55 20.87
CA HIS A 106 -10.49 3.29 20.97
C HIS A 106 -11.25 2.06 20.41
N GLU A 107 -12.11 2.30 19.42
CA GLU A 107 -12.89 1.30 18.67
C GLU A 107 -12.37 1.08 17.24
#